data_AF-A0A9W8TQZ2-F1
#
_entry.id   AF-A0A9W8TQZ2-F1
#
_cell.length_a   1.000
_cell.length_b   1.000
_cell.length_c   1.000
_cell.angle_alpha   90.00
_cell.angle_beta   90.00
_cell.angle_gamma   90.00
#
_symmetry.space_group_name_H-M   'P 1'
#
loop_
_entity.id
_entity.type
_entity.pdbx_description
1 polymer ?
#
loop_
_entity_poly.entity_id
_entity_poly.type
_entity_poly.pdbx_seq_one_letter_code
_entity_poly.pdbx_strand_id
1 'polypeptide(L)'
;MSTHPIEGEMHTPAAQLTSVSIILYRWTGSGCEIFVRSRTGEDNPTYSVPFRVVNPGESALQCAQRIGTESLSINLLEEDLDYEQSAVISNLGEEVATRAFMIQVTRRSQTVSSGAWRGWQYQFLPLSSIDVLYLHPSIKATGAALRTLVGPSPRMSWIARQVYGAS
;
A
#
# COMPACT_ATOMS: atom_id res chain seq x y z
N MET A 1 23.18 29.42 -4.54
CA MET A 1 21.95 29.34 -5.34
C MET A 1 22.27 28.47 -6.54
N SER A 2 21.80 27.24 -6.73
CA SER A 2 20.88 26.40 -5.98
C SER A 2 21.32 24.96 -6.23
N THR A 3 21.48 24.18 -5.18
CA THR A 3 21.71 22.74 -5.25
C THR A 3 20.36 22.05 -5.45
N HIS A 4 20.08 21.62 -6.68
CA HIS A 4 18.98 20.69 -6.93
C HIS A 4 19.55 19.41 -7.53
N PRO A 5 19.73 18.35 -6.74
CA PRO A 5 19.54 17.02 -7.28
C PRO A 5 18.03 16.79 -7.32
N ILE A 6 17.41 16.89 -8.50
CA ILE A 6 16.14 16.19 -8.75
C ILE A 6 16.54 14.74 -9.03
N GLU A 7 16.83 14.00 -7.97
CA GLU A 7 17.06 12.56 -8.00
C GLU A 7 16.06 11.94 -7.04
N GLY A 8 15.06 11.22 -7.57
CA GLY A 8 14.07 10.56 -6.72
C GLY A 8 12.83 9.93 -7.38
N GLU A 9 12.83 9.67 -8.69
CA GLU A 9 11.86 8.76 -9.33
C GLU A 9 12.58 7.44 -9.67
N MET A 10 12.91 6.59 -8.70
CA MET A 10 13.57 5.31 -9.07
C MET A 10 12.55 4.25 -9.51
N HIS A 11 12.11 4.48 -10.76
CA HIS A 11 11.59 3.56 -11.78
C HIS A 11 10.09 3.53 -12.08
N THR A 12 9.38 4.65 -11.87
CA THR A 12 8.21 5.03 -12.69
C THR A 12 8.01 6.54 -12.55
N PRO A 13 7.92 7.32 -13.64
CA PRO A 13 7.67 8.75 -13.53
C PRO A 13 6.37 9.04 -12.79
N ALA A 14 6.35 10.05 -11.93
CA ALA A 14 5.17 10.50 -11.20
C ALA A 14 3.98 10.76 -12.15
N ALA A 15 4.27 11.13 -13.40
CA ALA A 15 3.28 11.32 -14.46
C ALA A 15 2.47 10.06 -14.83
N GLN A 16 2.94 8.86 -14.47
CA GLN A 16 2.23 7.59 -14.71
C GLN A 16 1.57 7.03 -13.44
N LEU A 17 1.86 7.60 -12.26
CA LEU A 17 1.28 7.16 -11.00
C LEU A 17 -0.06 7.86 -10.77
N THR A 18 -1.15 7.10 -10.78
CA THR A 18 -2.49 7.61 -10.50
C THR A 18 -2.76 7.68 -9.00
N SER A 19 -2.16 6.78 -8.22
CA SER A 19 -2.43 6.68 -6.79
C SER A 19 -1.26 6.15 -5.98
N VAL A 20 -1.35 6.32 -4.66
CA VAL A 20 -0.51 5.65 -3.66
C VAL A 20 -1.41 4.81 -2.76
N SER A 21 -0.89 3.67 -2.34
CA SER A 21 -1.52 2.75 -1.40
C SER A 21 -0.55 2.37 -0.29
N ILE A 22 -1.07 2.13 0.91
CA ILE A 22 -0.25 1.78 2.09
C ILE A 22 -0.61 0.37 2.55
N ILE A 23 0.34 -0.56 2.43
CA ILE A 23 0.23 -1.92 2.95
C ILE A 23 0.95 -1.95 4.30
N LEU A 24 0.19 -1.87 5.39
CA LEU A 24 0.73 -2.12 6.72
C LEU A 24 0.70 -3.61 7.02
N TYR A 25 1.79 -4.15 7.52
CA TYR A 25 1.86 -5.57 7.90
C TYR A 25 2.61 -5.77 9.21
N ARG A 26 2.37 -6.91 9.87
CA ARG A 26 3.12 -7.31 11.05
C ARG A 26 3.37 -8.81 11.08
N TRP A 27 4.51 -9.18 11.65
CA TRP A 27 4.83 -10.58 11.93
C TRP A 27 4.40 -10.93 13.35
N THR A 28 3.66 -12.02 13.47
CA THR A 28 3.19 -12.61 14.72
C THR A 28 3.72 -14.04 14.83
N GLY A 29 3.56 -14.68 16.00
CA GLY A 29 3.94 -16.08 16.18
C GLY A 29 3.19 -17.04 15.22
N SER A 30 2.04 -16.62 14.69
CA SER A 30 1.22 -17.38 13.74
C SER A 30 1.45 -17.00 12.27
N GLY A 31 2.37 -16.07 11.97
CA GLY A 31 2.70 -15.64 10.62
C GLY A 31 2.46 -14.16 10.35
N CYS A 32 2.32 -13.80 9.08
CA CYS A 32 2.11 -12.43 8.64
C CYS A 32 0.64 -12.04 8.68
N GLU A 33 0.35 -10.86 9.22
CA GLU A 33 -0.96 -10.22 9.19
C GLU A 33 -0.88 -8.90 8.43
N ILE A 34 -1.90 -8.60 7.63
CA ILE A 34 -2.04 -7.36 6.87
C ILE A 34 -3.14 -6.51 7.50
N PHE A 35 -2.89 -5.20 7.62
CA PHE A 35 -3.93 -4.26 8.02
C PHE A 35 -4.81 -3.92 6.83
N VAL A 36 -6.11 -4.19 6.95
CA VAL A 36 -7.09 -4.00 5.89
C VAL A 36 -8.23 -3.12 6.37
N ARG A 37 -8.99 -2.60 5.42
CA ARG A 37 -10.30 -1.98 5.65
C ARG A 37 -11.38 -2.60 4.78
N SER A 38 -12.59 -2.66 5.30
CA SER A 38 -13.83 -3.04 4.58
C SER A 38 -14.94 -2.05 4.91
N ARG A 39 -16.01 -1.98 4.11
CA ARG A 39 -17.13 -1.10 4.46
C ARG A 39 -17.89 -1.67 5.66
N THR A 40 -18.32 -0.80 6.56
CA THR A 40 -19.15 -1.21 7.70
C THR A 40 -20.51 -1.71 7.23
N GLY A 41 -20.94 -2.88 7.71
CA GLY A 41 -22.27 -3.44 7.41
C GLY A 41 -22.35 -4.29 6.15
N GLU A 42 -21.22 -4.67 5.55
CA GLU A 42 -21.18 -5.67 4.47
C GLU A 42 -21.22 -7.10 5.05
N ASP A 43 -22.17 -7.93 4.59
CA ASP A 43 -22.23 -9.35 4.96
C ASP A 43 -21.06 -10.15 4.35
N ASN A 44 -20.61 -9.74 3.16
CA ASN A 44 -19.44 -10.29 2.46
C ASN A 44 -18.43 -9.15 2.25
N PRO A 45 -17.53 -8.90 3.22
CA PRO A 45 -16.66 -7.74 3.19
C PRO A 45 -15.65 -7.84 2.04
N THR A 46 -15.56 -6.76 1.25
CA THR A 46 -14.45 -6.59 0.31
C THR A 46 -13.30 -5.86 0.99
N TYR A 47 -12.13 -6.49 1.04
CA TYR A 47 -10.96 -5.92 1.70
C TYR A 47 -10.14 -5.04 0.77
N SER A 48 -9.76 -3.87 1.27
CA SER A 48 -8.84 -2.95 0.61
C SER A 48 -7.82 -2.41 1.60
N VAL A 49 -6.81 -1.74 1.08
CA VAL A 49 -5.93 -0.89 1.89
C VAL A 49 -6.30 0.59 1.73
N PRO A 50 -5.86 1.46 2.65
CA PRO A 50 -5.86 2.90 2.41
C PRO A 50 -5.08 3.25 1.15
N PHE A 51 -5.74 3.98 0.26
CA PHE A 51 -5.14 4.54 -0.94
C PHE A 51 -5.71 5.94 -1.19
N ARG A 52 -4.95 6.75 -1.92
CA ARG A 52 -5.34 8.09 -2.37
C ARG A 52 -4.76 8.36 -3.76
N VAL A 53 -5.50 9.15 -4.53
CA VAL A 53 -4.99 9.75 -5.77
C VAL A 53 -3.91 10.76 -5.42
N VAL A 54 -2.86 10.82 -6.24
CA VAL A 54 -1.78 11.81 -6.12
C VAL A 54 -2.30 13.17 -6.59
N ASN A 55 -2.14 14.21 -5.77
CA ASN A 55 -2.54 15.55 -6.14
C ASN A 55 -1.53 16.16 -7.15
N PRO A 56 -1.94 17.15 -7.98
CA PRO A 56 -1.01 17.84 -8.86
C PRO A 56 0.18 18.43 -8.09
N GLY A 57 1.40 18.05 -8.48
CA GLY A 57 2.65 18.50 -7.83
C GLY A 57 2.99 17.78 -6.51
N GLU A 58 2.17 16.82 -6.06
CA GLU A 58 2.43 16.01 -4.87
C GLU A 58 3.34 14.83 -5.21
N SER A 59 4.36 14.57 -4.39
CA SER A 59 5.20 13.37 -4.53
C SER A 59 4.48 12.13 -3.98
N ALA A 60 4.94 10.94 -4.36
CA ALA A 60 4.39 9.70 -3.82
C ALA A 60 4.54 9.60 -2.29
N LEU A 61 5.66 10.12 -1.74
CA LEU A 61 5.90 10.19 -0.30
C LEU A 61 4.91 11.14 0.38
N GLN A 62 4.68 12.33 -0.17
CA GLN A 62 3.70 13.28 0.40
C GLN A 62 2.28 12.69 0.39
N CYS A 63 1.91 12.00 -0.70
CA CYS A 63 0.63 11.29 -0.78
C CYS A 63 0.54 10.16 0.27
N ALA A 64 1.61 9.41 0.49
CA ALA A 64 1.69 8.39 1.55
C ALA A 64 1.51 9.00 2.95
N GLN A 65 2.19 10.11 3.26
CA GLN A 65 2.05 10.82 4.54
C GLN A 65 0.62 11.33 4.77
N ARG A 66 -0.02 11.83 3.71
CA ARG A 66 -1.43 12.24 3.72
C ARG A 66 -2.36 11.06 3.98
N ILE A 67 -2.10 9.89 3.39
CA ILE A 67 -2.84 8.65 3.70
C ILE A 67 -2.68 8.30 5.18
N GLY A 68 -1.46 8.38 5.73
CA GLY A 68 -1.19 8.16 7.15
C GLY A 68 -2.10 9.01 8.04
N THR A 69 -2.09 10.33 7.82
CA THR A 69 -2.88 11.27 8.62
C THR A 69 -4.39 11.10 8.41
N GLU A 70 -4.84 11.03 7.16
CA GLU A 70 -6.27 11.08 6.81
C GLU A 70 -6.99 9.74 6.79
N SER A 71 -6.27 8.62 6.75
CA SER A 71 -6.88 7.28 6.61
C SER A 71 -6.50 6.32 7.72
N LEU A 72 -5.34 6.53 8.35
CA LEU A 72 -4.80 5.63 9.38
C LEU A 72 -4.67 6.31 10.74
N SER A 73 -4.82 7.64 10.80
CA SER A 73 -4.58 8.46 12.00
C SER A 73 -3.19 8.21 12.61
N ILE A 74 -2.20 8.00 11.74
CA ILE A 74 -0.78 7.85 12.12
C ILE A 74 0.05 8.90 11.39
N ASN A 75 1.13 9.34 12.03
CA ASN A 75 2.11 10.20 11.40
C ASN A 75 3.18 9.30 10.74
N LEU A 76 3.09 9.13 9.41
CA LEU A 76 4.15 8.45 8.66
C LEU A 76 5.28 9.44 8.40
N LEU A 77 6.47 9.15 8.91
CA LEU A 77 7.65 9.95 8.63
C LEU A 77 8.25 9.50 7.29
N GLU A 78 9.07 10.36 6.69
CA GLU A 78 9.77 10.01 5.43
C GLU A 78 10.70 8.79 5.64
N GLU A 79 11.29 8.64 6.82
CA GLU A 79 12.10 7.48 7.20
C GLU A 79 11.31 6.17 7.33
N ASP A 80 9.98 6.24 7.51
CA ASP A 80 9.09 5.06 7.48
C ASP A 80 8.73 4.65 6.04
N LEU A 81 9.05 5.49 5.05
CA LEU A 81 8.63 5.37 3.66
C LEU A 81 9.84 5.16 2.76
N ASP A 82 10.14 3.89 2.51
CA ASP A 82 11.27 3.51 1.66
C ASP A 82 10.78 3.10 0.26
N TYR A 83 11.37 3.70 -0.79
CA TYR A 83 11.09 3.31 -2.16
C TYR A 83 11.56 1.88 -2.48
N GLU A 84 12.61 1.38 -1.82
CA GLU A 84 13.05 -0.01 -1.92
C GLU A 84 12.04 -0.97 -1.29
N GLN A 85 11.28 -0.49 -0.30
CA GLN A 85 10.14 -1.19 0.30
C GLN A 85 8.81 -0.72 -0.30
N SER A 86 8.81 -0.47 -1.61
CA SER A 86 7.61 -0.14 -2.37
C SER A 86 7.57 -0.87 -3.70
N ALA A 87 6.38 -1.04 -4.25
CA ALA A 87 6.18 -1.62 -5.58
C ALA A 87 5.22 -0.76 -6.39
N VAL A 88 5.48 -0.64 -7.70
CA VAL A 88 4.51 -0.07 -8.64
C VAL A 88 3.72 -1.21 -9.24
N ILE A 89 2.40 -1.11 -9.13
CA ILE A 89 1.45 -2.13 -9.59
C ILE A 89 0.48 -1.42 -10.52
N SER A 90 0.29 -1.96 -11.73
CA SER A 90 -0.52 -1.34 -12.76
C SER A 90 -1.60 -2.26 -13.30
N ASN A 91 -2.73 -1.65 -13.65
CA ASN A 91 -3.73 -2.24 -14.52
C ASN A 91 -3.59 -1.57 -15.89
N LEU A 92 -2.90 -2.26 -16.81
CA LEU A 92 -2.63 -1.75 -18.16
C LEU A 92 -3.89 -1.59 -19.01
N GLY A 93 -4.97 -2.33 -18.69
CA GLY A 93 -6.24 -2.22 -19.41
C GLY A 93 -7.00 -0.93 -19.11
N GLU A 94 -6.74 -0.32 -17.94
CA GLU A 94 -7.39 0.92 -17.50
C GLU A 94 -6.41 2.10 -17.38
N GLU A 95 -5.15 1.92 -17.77
CA GLU A 95 -4.08 2.91 -17.65
C GLU A 95 -3.91 3.46 -16.21
N VAL A 96 -4.17 2.62 -15.21
CA VAL A 96 -4.05 2.96 -13.78
C VAL A 96 -2.78 2.36 -13.21
N ALA A 97 -2.00 3.13 -12.45
CA ALA A 97 -0.86 2.61 -11.70
C ALA A 97 -0.83 3.16 -10.27
N THR A 98 -0.69 2.25 -9.31
CA THR A 98 -0.55 2.59 -7.89
C THR A 98 0.85 2.24 -7.39
N ARG A 99 1.46 3.13 -6.62
CA ARG A 99 2.63 2.78 -5.80
C ARG A 99 2.13 2.27 -4.46
N ALA A 100 2.47 1.03 -4.12
CA ALA A 100 2.22 0.45 -2.81
C ALA A 100 3.48 0.57 -1.95
N PHE A 101 3.42 1.28 -0.83
CA PHE A 101 4.46 1.23 0.20
C PHE A 101 4.14 0.10 1.17
N MET A 102 5.13 -0.76 1.44
CA MET A 102 5.02 -1.85 2.39
C MET A 102 5.70 -1.44 3.70
N ILE A 103 4.91 -1.29 4.75
CA ILE A 103 5.40 -0.76 6.03
C ILE A 103 5.17 -1.80 7.12
N GLN A 104 6.27 -2.23 7.77
CA GLN A 104 6.18 -3.13 8.90
C GLN A 104 5.78 -2.36 10.16
N VAL A 105 4.66 -2.74 10.78
CA VAL A 105 4.24 -2.21 12.07
C VAL A 105 5.13 -2.81 13.15
N THR A 106 6.01 -1.99 13.72
CA THR A 106 6.81 -2.36 14.89
C THR A 106 6.21 -1.76 16.16
N ARG A 107 6.56 -2.34 17.33
CA ARG A 107 6.10 -1.84 18.64
C ARG A 107 6.50 -0.39 18.93
N ARG A 108 7.46 0.17 18.18
CA ARG A 108 7.98 1.54 18.40
C ARG A 108 7.44 2.57 17.42
N SER A 109 7.01 2.17 16.22
CA SER A 109 6.79 3.13 15.13
C SER A 109 5.33 3.49 14.89
N GLN A 110 4.33 2.61 15.09
CA GLN A 110 2.96 2.91 14.63
C GLN A 110 1.89 2.26 15.50
N THR A 111 1.16 3.06 16.29
CA THR A 111 -0.08 2.60 16.94
C THR A 111 -1.23 2.75 15.97
N VAL A 112 -1.41 1.74 15.12
CA VAL A 112 -2.53 1.69 14.18
C VAL A 112 -3.74 1.10 14.90
N SER A 113 -4.83 1.87 15.01
CA SER A 113 -6.02 1.44 15.74
C SER A 113 -6.97 0.65 14.84
N SER A 114 -7.37 -0.54 15.29
CA SER A 114 -8.48 -1.28 14.67
C SER A 114 -9.82 -0.69 15.12
N GLY A 115 -10.87 -0.84 14.30
CA GLY A 115 -12.21 -0.36 14.61
C GLY A 115 -12.90 0.36 13.46
N ALA A 116 -14.09 0.86 13.74
CA ALA A 116 -14.91 1.59 12.76
C ALA A 116 -14.52 3.07 12.72
N TRP A 117 -14.20 3.58 11.54
CA TRP A 117 -13.89 4.98 11.31
C TRP A 117 -14.32 5.44 9.92
N ARG A 118 -15.08 6.55 9.86
CA ARG A 118 -15.58 7.15 8.60
C ARG A 118 -16.22 6.15 7.62
N GLY A 119 -17.02 5.21 8.14
CA GLY A 119 -17.72 4.19 7.33
C GLY A 119 -16.84 3.02 6.87
N TRP A 120 -15.65 2.88 7.46
CA TRP A 120 -14.74 1.76 7.22
C TRP A 120 -14.48 1.00 8.52
N GLN A 121 -14.43 -0.32 8.45
CA GLN A 121 -13.97 -1.19 9.51
C GLN A 121 -12.52 -1.58 9.23
N TYR A 122 -11.62 -1.23 10.17
CA TYR A 122 -10.19 -1.51 10.09
C TYR A 122 -9.80 -2.67 11.01
N GLN A 123 -8.95 -3.58 10.52
CA GLN A 123 -8.47 -4.72 11.29
C GLN A 123 -7.21 -5.34 10.68
N PHE A 124 -6.47 -6.09 11.49
CA PHE A 124 -5.45 -7.01 11.00
C PHE A 124 -6.10 -8.35 10.64
N LEU A 125 -5.80 -8.86 9.45
CA LEU A 125 -6.17 -10.20 9.03
C LEU A 125 -4.93 -11.04 8.72
N PRO A 126 -4.93 -12.34 9.06
CA PRO A 126 -3.90 -13.27 8.60
C PRO A 126 -3.80 -13.22 7.08
N LEU A 127 -2.58 -13.10 6.54
CA LEU A 127 -2.35 -13.10 5.10
C LEU A 127 -2.88 -14.37 4.42
N SER A 128 -2.92 -15.48 5.15
CA SER A 128 -3.52 -16.75 4.70
C SER A 128 -5.04 -16.70 4.50
N SER A 129 -5.72 -15.73 5.09
CA SER A 129 -7.18 -15.54 4.97
C SER A 129 -7.59 -14.56 3.86
N ILE A 130 -6.62 -13.96 3.17
CA ILE A 130 -6.86 -12.94 2.14
C ILE A 130 -6.64 -13.58 0.76
N ASP A 131 -7.74 -13.84 0.05
CA ASP A 131 -7.69 -14.27 -1.34
C ASP A 131 -7.33 -13.11 -2.27
N VAL A 132 -8.00 -11.98 -2.06
CA VAL A 132 -7.88 -10.76 -2.87
C VAL A 132 -7.86 -9.53 -1.95
N LEU A 133 -6.97 -8.60 -2.24
CA LEU A 133 -6.88 -7.29 -1.58
C LEU A 133 -6.85 -6.18 -2.62
N TYR A 134 -7.72 -5.18 -2.47
CA TYR A 134 -7.73 -4.03 -3.36
C TYR A 134 -6.71 -2.97 -2.90
N LEU A 135 -5.79 -2.63 -3.79
CA LEU A 135 -4.81 -1.54 -3.62
C LEU A 135 -5.32 -0.23 -4.22
N HIS A 136 -6.23 -0.34 -5.18
CA HIS A 136 -7.02 0.70 -5.83
C HIS A 136 -8.31 0.01 -6.34
N PRO A 137 -9.43 0.72 -6.59
CA PRO A 137 -10.66 0.08 -7.10
C PRO A 137 -10.44 -0.78 -8.34
N SER A 138 -9.52 -0.35 -9.21
CA SER A 138 -9.12 -1.06 -10.43
C SER A 138 -7.89 -1.97 -10.29
N ILE A 139 -7.26 -2.05 -9.11
CA ILE A 139 -6.02 -2.81 -8.91
C ILE A 139 -6.16 -3.73 -7.69
N LYS A 140 -6.09 -5.03 -7.96
CA LYS A 140 -6.18 -6.09 -6.96
C LYS A 140 -4.87 -6.86 -6.84
N ALA A 141 -4.52 -7.25 -5.63
CA ALA A 141 -3.42 -8.16 -5.33
C ALA A 141 -3.98 -9.48 -4.80
N THR A 142 -3.48 -10.60 -5.32
CA THR A 142 -3.81 -11.94 -4.79
C THR A 142 -3.01 -12.21 -3.53
N GLY A 143 -3.46 -13.15 -2.69
CA GLY A 143 -2.68 -13.62 -1.53
C GLY A 143 -1.25 -14.06 -1.90
N ALA A 144 -1.04 -14.64 -3.09
CA ALA A 144 0.30 -14.99 -3.58
C ALA A 144 1.15 -13.77 -3.89
N ALA A 145 0.60 -12.76 -4.57
CA ALA A 145 1.29 -11.50 -4.84
C ALA A 145 1.66 -10.78 -3.53
N LEU A 146 0.74 -10.74 -2.58
CA LEU A 146 0.97 -10.14 -1.26
C LEU A 146 2.11 -10.84 -0.53
N ARG A 147 2.20 -12.18 -0.55
CA ARG A 147 3.34 -12.92 0.03
C ARG A 147 4.68 -12.52 -0.57
N THR A 148 4.73 -12.20 -1.85
CA THR A 148 5.95 -11.67 -2.49
C THR A 148 6.26 -10.25 -2.02
N LEU A 149 5.25 -9.41 -1.83
CA LEU A 149 5.41 -8.01 -1.40
C LEU A 149 5.85 -7.86 0.06
N VAL A 150 5.31 -8.68 0.96
CA VAL A 150 5.57 -8.58 2.42
C VAL A 150 6.42 -9.72 2.98
N GLY A 151 6.92 -10.61 2.11
CA GLY A 151 7.77 -11.73 2.51
C GLY A 151 9.09 -11.24 3.12
N PRO A 152 9.78 -12.06 3.93
CA PRO A 152 11.10 -11.72 4.44
C PRO A 152 12.06 -11.62 3.24
N SER A 153 12.33 -10.40 2.78
CA SER A 153 13.20 -10.16 1.62
C SER A 153 14.60 -10.74 1.86
N PRO A 154 15.11 -11.67 1.04
CA PRO A 154 16.51 -11.63 0.67
C PRO A 154 16.63 -10.48 -0.33
N ARG A 155 17.27 -9.37 0.06
CA ARG A 155 17.62 -8.21 -0.81
C ARG A 155 17.48 -8.51 -2.30
N MET A 156 16.36 -8.18 -2.94
CA MET A 156 16.22 -8.27 -4.39
C MET A 156 15.19 -7.27 -4.91
N SER A 157 15.70 -6.33 -5.70
CA SER A 157 14.97 -5.54 -6.67
C SER A 157 14.36 -6.46 -7.73
N TRP A 158 13.04 -6.65 -7.72
CA TRP A 158 12.33 -7.17 -8.89
C TRP A 158 11.00 -6.46 -9.10
N ILE A 159 10.82 -6.03 -10.34
CA ILE A 159 9.57 -5.53 -10.91
C ILE A 159 8.54 -6.66 -10.82
N ALA A 160 7.53 -6.52 -9.97
CA ALA A 160 6.36 -7.39 -9.97
C ALA A 160 5.46 -7.04 -11.17
N ARG A 161 5.80 -7.55 -12.35
CA ARG A 161 4.88 -7.58 -13.50
C ARG A 161 3.90 -8.73 -13.27
N GLN A 162 2.71 -8.43 -12.74
CA GLN A 162 1.56 -9.33 -12.84
C GLN A 162 0.53 -8.74 -13.80
N VAL A 163 0.55 -9.24 -15.03
CA VAL A 163 -0.46 -8.99 -16.05
C VAL A 163 -1.68 -9.84 -15.70
N TYR A 164 -2.83 -9.21 -15.47
CA TYR A 164 -4.11 -9.89 -15.57
C TYR A 164 -4.98 -9.15 -16.59
N GLY A 165 -5.06 -9.74 -17.78
CA GLY A 165 -6.11 -9.44 -18.74
C GLY A 165 -7.45 -9.91 -18.19
N ALA A 166 -8.44 -9.04 -18.28
CA ALA A 166 -9.84 -9.41 -18.07
C ALA A 166 -10.25 -10.42 -19.14
N SER A 167 -11.00 -11.44 -18.70
CA SER A 167 -11.71 -12.40 -19.55
C SER A 167 -12.72 -11.72 -20.45
#